data_AF-A0A699TBX4-F1
#
_entry.id   AF-A0A699TBX4-F1
#
_cell.length_a   1.000
_cell.length_b   1.000
_cell.length_c   1.000
_cell.angle_alpha   90.00
_cell.angle_beta   90.00
_cell.angle_gamma   90.00
#
_symmetry.space_group_name_H-M   'P 1'
#
loop_
_entity.id
_entity.type
_entity.pdbx_description
1 polymer ?
#
loop_
_entity_poly.entity_id
_entity_poly.type
_entity_poly.pdbx_seq_one_letter_code
_entity_poly.pdbx_strand_id
1 'polypeptide(L)' 'LPGDFVYRSNEASNAKDSEKLGPKWEGPCEVVEALGRGTYKLRNESEDILPRTWNVKD' A
#
# COMPACT_ATOMS: atom_id res chain seq x y z
N LEU A 1 2.14 10.51 7.20
CA LEU A 1 1.17 11.61 6.96
C LEU A 1 0.95 11.75 5.45
N PRO A 2 -0.07 12.48 4.98
CA PRO A 2 -0.23 12.70 3.56
C PRO A 2 1.06 13.23 2.91
N GLY A 3 1.49 12.63 1.81
CA GLY A 3 2.79 12.87 1.16
C GLY A 3 3.92 11.90 1.57
N ASP A 4 3.75 11.09 2.62
CA ASP A 4 4.73 10.07 2.98
C ASP A 4 4.65 8.86 2.03
N PHE A 5 5.78 8.22 1.78
CA PHE A 5 5.85 6.97 1.04
C PHE A 5 5.92 5.77 1.99
N VAL A 6 5.12 4.75 1.71
CA VAL A 6 5.05 3.52 2.50
C VAL A 6 5.12 2.29 1.61
N TYR A 7 5.66 1.20 2.14
CA TYR A 7 5.58 -0.11 1.49
C TYR A 7 4.33 -0.85 1.97
N ARG A 8 3.64 -1.53 1.04
CA ARG A 8 2.48 -2.36 1.37
C ARG A 8 2.82 -3.85 1.26
N SER A 9 2.16 -4.67 2.06
CA SER A 9 2.35 -6.12 1.99
C SER A 9 1.80 -6.65 0.66
N ASN A 10 2.63 -7.39 -0.08
CA ASN A 10 2.21 -8.05 -1.31
C ASN A 10 1.17 -9.14 -1.03
N GLU A 11 1.18 -9.77 0.15
CA GLU A 11 0.18 -10.79 0.55
C GLU A 11 -1.24 -10.22 0.56
N ALA A 12 -1.42 -9.01 1.11
CA ALA A 12 -2.72 -8.36 1.18
C ALA A 12 -3.14 -7.75 -0.17
N SER A 13 -2.15 -7.33 -0.96
CA SER A 13 -2.34 -6.74 -2.28
C SER A 13 -2.68 -7.77 -3.36
N ASN A 14 -2.00 -8.92 -3.33
CA ASN A 14 -1.91 -9.89 -4.42
C ASN A 14 -1.49 -9.26 -5.76
N ALA A 15 -0.60 -8.26 -5.73
CA ALA A 15 -0.11 -7.60 -6.95
C ALA A 15 0.88 -8.48 -7.74
N LYS A 16 1.66 -9.31 -7.05
CA LYS A 16 2.60 -10.26 -7.65
C LYS A 16 2.45 -11.63 -7.00
N ASP A 17 2.74 -12.68 -7.76
CA ASP A 17 2.71 -14.05 -7.25
C ASP A 17 3.58 -14.19 -5.99
N SER A 18 2.95 -14.68 -4.93
CA SER A 18 3.54 -14.86 -3.60
C SER A 18 4.36 -16.16 -3.52
N GLU A 19 5.13 -16.46 -4.57
CA GLU A 19 6.04 -17.60 -4.55
C GLU A 19 7.14 -17.42 -3.48
N LYS A 20 7.82 -18.52 -3.15
CA LYS A 20 8.83 -18.59 -2.07
C LYS A 20 9.93 -17.51 -2.15
N LEU A 21 10.19 -16.99 -3.35
CA LEU A 21 11.17 -15.94 -3.63
C LEU A 21 10.54 -14.66 -4.22
N GLY A 22 9.21 -14.57 -4.21
CA GLY A 22 8.47 -13.39 -4.63
C GLY A 22 8.67 -12.21 -3.65
N PRO A 23 8.51 -10.97 -4.11
CA PRO A 23 8.64 -9.80 -3.25
C PRO A 23 7.55 -9.82 -2.17
N LYS A 24 7.98 -9.67 -0.91
CA LYS A 24 7.05 -9.55 0.24
C LYS A 24 6.35 -8.19 0.30
N TRP A 25 7.01 -7.18 -0.25
CA TRP A 25 6.56 -5.80 -0.23
C TRP A 25 6.36 -5.29 -1.65
N GLU A 26 5.24 -4.63 -1.87
CA GLU A 26 4.98 -3.86 -3.09
C GLU A 26 5.30 -2.41 -2.80
N GLY A 27 6.12 -1.83 -3.70
CA GLY A 27 6.31 -0.41 -4.02
C GLY A 27 6.39 0.62 -2.89
N PRO A 28 7.02 1.79 -3.14
CA PRO A 28 6.63 2.99 -2.42
C PRO A 28 5.26 3.44 -2.92
N CYS A 29 4.26 3.48 -2.05
CA CYS A 29 2.97 4.12 -2.30
C CYS A 29 2.90 5.43 -1.51
N GLU A 30 2.44 6.50 -2.15
CA GLU A 30 2.21 7.77 -1.45
C GLU A 30 0.93 7.69 -0.63
N VAL A 31 0.95 8.13 0.62
CA VAL A 31 -0.25 8.35 1.41
C VAL A 31 -0.94 9.61 0.92
N VAL A 32 -2.13 9.47 0.35
CA VAL A 32 -2.91 10.59 -0.19
C VAL A 32 -3.84 11.17 0.86
N GLU A 33 -4.36 10.32 1.73
CA GLU A 33 -5.30 10.70 2.77
C GLU A 33 -5.17 9.76 3.97
N ALA A 34 -5.21 10.31 5.19
CA ALA A 34 -5.34 9.55 6.42
C ALA A 34 -6.79 9.57 6.87
N LEU A 35 -7.48 8.44 6.79
CA LEU A 35 -8.89 8.28 7.14
C LEU A 35 -9.11 8.03 8.65
N GLY A 36 -8.01 7.88 9.41
CA GLY A 36 -8.00 7.64 10.85
C GLY A 36 -7.80 6.18 11.23
N ARG A 37 -7.41 5.90 12.48
CA ARG A 37 -7.19 4.54 13.04
C ARG A 37 -6.30 3.62 12.17
N GLY A 38 -5.28 4.19 11.52
CA GLY A 38 -4.39 3.41 10.65
C GLY A 38 -4.94 3.09 9.26
N THR A 39 -6.07 3.70 8.88
CA THR A 39 -6.64 3.59 7.54
C THR A 39 -6.15 4.72 6.64
N TYR A 40 -5.68 4.39 5.44
CA TYR A 40 -5.09 5.34 4.49
C TYR A 40 -5.62 5.12 3.06
N LYS A 41 -5.73 6.20 2.29
CA LYS A 41 -5.75 6.10 0.82
C LYS A 41 -4.33 6.23 0.30
N LEU A 42 -4.01 5.39 -0.67
CA LEU A 42 -2.67 5.29 -1.22
C LEU A 42 -2.70 5.57 -2.73
N ARG A 43 -1.61 6.16 -3.26
CA ARG A 43 -1.36 6.27 -4.71
C ARG A 43 -0.15 5.42 -5.09
N ASN A 44 -0.19 4.79 -6.25
CA ASN A 44 0.94 4.03 -6.79
C ASN A 44 1.93 4.94 -7.55
N GLU A 45 3.02 4.36 -8.04
CA GLU A 45 4.00 5.06 -8.87
C GLU A 45 3.44 5.59 -10.20
N SER A 46 2.36 4.98 -10.69
CA SER A 46 1.63 5.39 -11.90
C SER A 46 0.61 6.50 -11.63
N GLU A 47 0.66 7.11 -10.44
CA GLU A 47 -0.23 8.16 -9.97
C GLU A 47 -1.70 7.75 -9.75
N ASP A 48 -2.03 6.47 -9.94
CA ASP A 48 -3.37 5.93 -9.70
C ASP A 48 -3.64 5.82 -8.20
N ILE A 49 -4.83 6.27 -7.81
CA ILE A 49 -5.35 6.03 -6.46
C ILE A 49 -5.76 4.56 -6.37
N LEU A 50 -5.21 3.86 -5.38
CA LEU A 50 -5.52 2.46 -5.17
C LEU A 50 -7.00 2.30 -4.78
N PRO A 51 -7.73 1.35 -5.39
CA PRO A 51 -9.18 1.26 -5.27
C PRO A 51 -9.67 0.84 -3.87
N ARG A 52 -8.77 0.36 -2.99
CA ARG A 52 -9.09 0.01 -1.60
C ARG A 52 -8.30 0.86 -0.64
N THR A 53 -8.94 1.21 0.48
CA THR A 53 -8.26 1.81 1.62
C THR A 53 -7.34 0.78 2.27
N TRP A 54 -6.14 1.23 2.63
CA TRP A 54 -5.12 0.41 3.28
C TRP A 54 -5.24 0.54 4.80
N ASN A 55 -5.26 -0.58 5.50
CA ASN A 55 -5.20 -0.61 6.96
C ASN A 55 -3.83 -1.12 7.38
N VAL A 56 -3.13 -0.36 8.23
CA VAL A 56 -2.01 -0.92 8.97
C VAL A 56 -2.56 -1.90 10.00
N LYS A 57 -1.95 -3.08 10.07
CA LYS A 57 -2.18 -3.98 11.21
C LYS A 57 -1.26 -3.52 12.33
N ASP A 58 -1.82 -3.26 13.51
CA ASP A 58 -1.05 -3.16 14.77
C ASP A 58 -0.33 -4.48 15.09
#